data_AF-A0ABC9A661-F1
#
_entry.id   AF-A0ABC9A661-F1
#
_cell.length_a   1.000
_cell.length_b   1.000
_cell.length_c   1.000
_cell.angle_alpha   90.00
_cell.angle_beta   90.00
_cell.angle_gamma   90.00
#
_symmetry.space_group_name_H-M   'P 1'
#
loop_
_entity.id
_entity.type
_entity.pdbx_description
1 polymer ?
#
loop_
_entity_poly.entity_id
_entity_poly.type
_entity_poly.pdbx_seq_one_letter_code
_entity_poly.pdbx_strand_id
1 'polypeptide(L)'
;MGGVIGGDSPRHSSPATKLERKMVEAMQQRALKGTSVKSFNSVIMKFPKIDESLRNCRSIFQQFDEDSNGEIDQQELKHCFQKLGIESTDDEIKDLFQACDIYEHMGMKFNEFIVFLCLVYLLNDPAVSEARKKMGLGSLEPTFETLVESFVFLDKNKDGYVSKNEMIQSINETTAGERSSGRIGVKRFEEMDWDKNGTVTFKEFLFAFTRWVGIDNEDDDDDEE
;
A
#
# COMPACT_ATOMS: atom_id res chain seq x y z
N MET A 1 2.13 23.92 -46.04
CA MET A 1 2.35 22.49 -45.75
C MET A 1 3.73 22.39 -45.11
N GLY A 2 3.94 21.89 -43.90
CA GLY A 2 3.08 21.40 -42.84
C GLY A 2 3.82 21.64 -41.51
N GLY A 3 3.07 21.87 -40.44
CA GLY A 3 3.62 21.95 -39.10
C GLY A 3 3.73 20.58 -38.43
N VAL A 4 4.17 20.63 -37.16
CA VAL A 4 4.16 19.58 -36.13
C VAL A 4 5.24 18.51 -36.39
N ILE A 5 6.12 18.13 -35.44
CA ILE A 5 5.82 17.60 -34.10
C ILE A 5 6.96 17.94 -33.15
N GLY A 6 6.63 18.65 -32.06
CA GLY A 6 7.46 18.73 -30.87
C GLY A 6 7.45 17.37 -30.19
N GLY A 7 8.63 16.81 -29.97
CA GLY A 7 8.78 15.57 -29.22
C GLY A 7 8.35 15.78 -27.78
N ASP A 8 7.31 15.05 -27.39
CA ASP A 8 6.92 14.83 -26.00
C ASP A 8 8.14 14.41 -25.17
N SER A 9 8.57 15.29 -24.28
CA SER A 9 9.35 14.90 -23.12
C SER A 9 8.47 13.98 -22.27
N PRO A 10 8.95 12.80 -21.82
CA PRO A 10 8.26 12.04 -20.80
C PRO A 10 8.23 12.90 -19.54
N ARG A 11 7.07 13.45 -19.20
CA ARG A 11 6.84 14.16 -17.95
C ARG A 11 6.59 13.12 -16.86
N HIS A 12 7.11 13.43 -15.66
CA HIS A 12 7.02 12.67 -14.40
C HIS A 12 8.08 11.58 -14.14
N SER A 13 9.35 11.98 -14.22
CA SER A 13 10.31 11.60 -13.17
C SER A 13 10.21 12.62 -12.03
N SER A 14 9.30 12.43 -11.09
CA SER A 14 9.42 13.11 -9.80
C SER A 14 10.71 12.63 -9.13
N PRO A 15 11.57 13.50 -8.59
CA PRO A 15 12.67 13.05 -7.75
C PRO A 15 12.05 12.28 -6.58
N ALA A 16 12.49 11.04 -6.36
CA ALA A 16 11.98 10.17 -5.28
C ALA A 16 11.77 11.00 -4.01
N THR A 17 10.51 11.09 -3.58
CA THR A 17 10.12 11.96 -2.47
C THR A 17 10.92 11.57 -1.23
N LYS A 18 11.07 12.49 -0.27
CA LYS A 18 11.72 12.17 1.02
C LYS A 18 11.05 10.96 1.68
N LEU A 19 9.73 10.84 1.50
CA LEU A 19 8.92 9.72 1.97
C LEU A 19 9.27 8.40 1.25
N GLU A 20 9.35 8.39 -0.09
CA GLU A 20 9.73 7.20 -0.85
C GLU A 20 11.10 6.66 -0.46
N ARG A 21 12.08 7.54 -0.25
CA ARG A 21 13.39 7.13 0.26
C ARG A 21 13.30 6.49 1.65
N LYS A 22 12.53 7.08 2.57
CA LYS A 22 12.30 6.49 3.90
C LYS A 22 11.63 5.12 3.80
N MET A 23 10.68 4.94 2.88
CA MET A 23 10.00 3.66 2.66
C MET A 23 10.95 2.58 2.16
N VAL A 24 11.80 2.92 1.17
CA VAL A 24 12.84 2.02 0.66
C VAL A 24 13.81 1.63 1.77
N GLU A 25 14.33 2.60 2.53
CA GLU A 25 15.20 2.33 3.67
C GLU A 25 14.53 1.43 4.70
N ALA A 26 13.26 1.69 5.05
CA ALA A 26 12.49 0.86 5.97
C ALA A 26 12.36 -0.58 5.44
N MET A 27 12.07 -0.76 4.16
CA MET A 27 11.98 -2.09 3.53
C MET A 27 13.29 -2.85 3.54
N GLN A 28 14.39 -2.18 3.21
CA GLN A 28 15.73 -2.78 3.27
C GLN A 28 16.06 -3.23 4.70
N GLN A 29 15.75 -2.42 5.71
CA GLN A 29 15.94 -2.80 7.11
C GLN A 29 15.07 -4.01 7.51
N ARG A 30 13.83 -4.10 7.02
CA ARG A 30 12.97 -5.28 7.23
C ARG A 30 13.54 -6.52 6.53
N ALA A 31 14.04 -6.38 5.30
CA ALA A 31 14.67 -7.46 4.55
C ALA A 31 15.96 -8.01 5.18
N LEU A 32 16.63 -7.24 6.05
CA LEU A 32 17.75 -7.71 6.86
C LEU A 32 17.31 -8.58 8.04
N LYS A 33 16.11 -8.34 8.60
CA LYS A 33 15.54 -9.16 9.69
C LYS A 33 15.05 -10.52 9.19
N GLY A 34 14.86 -10.66 7.89
CA GLY A 34 14.30 -11.86 7.25
C GLY A 34 12.78 -11.85 7.23
N THR A 35 12.18 -12.79 6.50
CA THR A 35 10.73 -12.94 6.35
C THR A 35 10.31 -14.34 6.80
N SER A 36 9.17 -14.44 7.51
CA SER A 36 8.55 -15.73 7.83
C SER A 36 7.80 -16.34 6.64
N VAL A 37 7.55 -15.54 5.59
CA VAL A 37 6.84 -15.96 4.39
C VAL A 37 7.68 -16.97 3.61
N LYS A 38 7.15 -18.18 3.50
CA LYS A 38 7.80 -19.29 2.80
C LYS A 38 7.44 -19.35 1.32
N SER A 39 6.26 -18.85 0.96
CA SER A 39 5.70 -18.95 -0.37
C SER A 39 4.59 -17.93 -0.55
N PHE A 40 4.34 -17.51 -1.78
CA PHE A 40 3.22 -16.61 -2.09
C PHE A 40 1.87 -17.26 -1.74
N ASN A 41 1.74 -18.58 -1.91
CA ASN A 41 0.54 -19.32 -1.48
C ASN A 41 0.29 -19.22 0.03
N SER A 42 1.33 -19.18 0.86
CA SER A 42 1.16 -18.98 2.30
C SER A 42 0.56 -17.62 2.64
N VAL A 43 0.78 -16.60 1.80
CA VAL A 43 0.14 -15.29 1.93
C VAL A 43 -1.32 -15.37 1.48
N ILE A 44 -1.59 -16.02 0.34
CA ILE A 44 -2.96 -16.24 -0.16
C ILE A 44 -3.84 -16.94 0.88
N MET A 45 -3.32 -17.95 1.57
CA MET A 45 -4.05 -18.65 2.62
C MET A 45 -4.43 -17.76 3.81
N LYS A 46 -3.77 -16.60 3.98
CA LYS A 46 -4.11 -15.60 5.00
C LYS A 46 -5.13 -14.58 4.51
N PHE A 47 -5.48 -14.53 3.22
CA PHE A 47 -6.38 -13.51 2.66
C PHE A 47 -7.70 -13.36 3.42
N PRO A 48 -8.44 -14.43 3.79
CA PRO A 48 -9.69 -14.27 4.53
C PRO A 48 -9.51 -13.58 5.90
N LYS A 49 -8.40 -13.88 6.58
CA LYS A 49 -8.08 -13.25 7.88
C LYS A 49 -7.60 -11.80 7.70
N ILE A 50 -6.88 -11.53 6.61
CA ILE A 50 -6.47 -10.17 6.26
C ILE A 50 -7.71 -9.33 5.93
N ASP A 51 -8.63 -9.83 5.12
CA ASP A 51 -9.92 -9.19 4.82
C ASP A 51 -10.69 -8.84 6.09
N GLU A 52 -10.95 -9.82 6.97
CA GLU A 52 -11.62 -9.62 8.24
C GLU A 52 -10.92 -8.54 9.10
N SER A 53 -9.59 -8.63 9.18
CA SER A 53 -8.78 -7.67 9.93
C SER A 53 -8.88 -6.26 9.36
N LEU A 54 -8.77 -6.11 8.04
CA LEU A 54 -8.86 -4.81 7.37
C LEU A 54 -10.27 -4.22 7.50
N ARG A 55 -11.33 -5.02 7.33
CA ARG A 55 -12.72 -4.58 7.51
C ARG A 55 -13.02 -4.12 8.94
N ASN A 56 -12.39 -4.72 9.96
CA ASN A 56 -12.49 -4.22 11.34
C ASN A 56 -11.94 -2.79 11.52
N CYS A 57 -11.07 -2.33 10.61
CA CYS A 57 -10.57 -0.97 10.58
C CYS A 57 -11.62 0.05 10.06
N ARG A 58 -12.75 -0.38 9.49
CA ARG A 58 -13.81 0.54 9.03
C ARG A 58 -14.35 1.43 10.15
N SER A 59 -14.41 0.91 11.37
CA SER A 59 -14.77 1.69 12.56
C SER A 59 -13.78 2.81 12.89
N ILE A 60 -12.50 2.64 12.52
CA ILE A 60 -11.45 3.66 12.71
C ILE A 60 -11.56 4.69 11.58
N PHE A 61 -11.79 4.24 10.34
CA PHE A 61 -12.05 5.13 9.21
C PHE A 61 -13.21 6.09 9.50
N GLN A 62 -14.34 5.58 9.99
CA GLN A 62 -15.50 6.38 10.40
C GLN A 62 -15.24 7.33 11.58
N GLN A 63 -14.17 7.14 12.35
CA GLN A 63 -13.77 8.08 13.40
C GLN A 63 -12.90 9.22 12.87
N PHE A 64 -12.27 9.04 11.70
CA PHE A 64 -11.49 10.07 11.02
C PHE A 64 -12.35 10.90 10.09
N ASP A 65 -13.29 10.27 9.39
CA ASP A 65 -14.31 10.90 8.55
C ASP A 65 -15.35 11.61 9.46
N GLU A 66 -15.11 12.88 9.77
CA GLU A 66 -15.86 13.64 10.76
C GLU A 66 -17.20 14.13 10.21
N ASP A 67 -17.24 14.42 8.91
CA ASP A 67 -18.45 14.82 8.21
C ASP A 67 -19.26 13.64 7.64
N SER A 68 -18.71 12.41 7.72
CA SER A 68 -19.32 11.17 7.25
C SER A 68 -19.59 11.19 5.74
N ASN A 69 -18.73 11.84 4.96
CA ASN A 69 -18.86 11.94 3.51
C ASN A 69 -18.30 10.70 2.77
N GLY A 70 -17.67 9.75 3.48
CA GLY A 70 -17.10 8.52 2.92
C GLY A 70 -15.66 8.64 2.43
N GLU A 71 -15.02 9.80 2.61
CA GLU A 71 -13.64 10.11 2.27
C GLU A 71 -12.99 10.92 3.40
N ILE A 72 -11.72 10.64 3.72
CA ILE A 72 -11.00 11.43 4.73
C ILE A 72 -10.23 12.54 4.00
N ASP A 73 -10.47 13.80 4.36
CA ASP A 73 -9.70 14.92 3.82
C ASP A 73 -8.40 15.20 4.61
N GLN A 74 -7.60 16.14 4.12
CA GLN A 74 -6.33 16.49 4.76
C GLN A 74 -6.53 17.12 6.16
N GLN A 75 -7.58 17.92 6.34
CA GLN A 75 -7.90 18.58 7.60
C GLN A 75 -8.36 17.57 8.65
N GLU A 76 -9.20 16.62 8.27
CA GLU A 76 -9.68 15.52 9.11
C GLU A 76 -8.54 14.60 9.53
N LEU A 77 -7.66 14.23 8.58
CA LEU A 77 -6.47 13.46 8.89
C LEU A 77 -5.58 14.19 9.92
N LYS A 78 -5.38 15.50 9.73
CA LYS A 78 -4.62 16.34 10.67
C LYS A 78 -5.27 16.41 12.04
N HIS A 79 -6.58 16.62 12.09
CA HIS A 79 -7.30 16.72 13.36
C HIS A 79 -7.25 15.38 14.11
N CYS A 80 -7.32 14.26 13.41
CA CYS A 80 -7.14 12.95 14.01
C CYS A 80 -5.73 12.78 14.60
N PHE A 81 -4.68 13.15 13.86
CA PHE A 81 -3.30 13.11 14.38
C PHE A 81 -3.15 13.93 15.67
N GLN A 82 -3.77 15.11 15.73
CA GLN A 82 -3.81 15.95 16.93
C GLN A 82 -4.58 15.29 18.08
N LYS A 83 -5.78 14.73 17.82
CA LYS A 83 -6.59 14.00 18.82
C LYS A 83 -5.83 12.84 19.45
N LEU A 84 -4.97 12.19 18.67
CA LEU A 84 -4.17 11.05 19.12
C LEU A 84 -2.91 11.47 19.87
N GLY A 85 -2.55 12.76 19.79
CA GLY A 85 -1.30 13.30 20.31
C GLY A 85 -0.08 12.85 19.51
N ILE A 86 -0.25 12.62 18.20
CA ILE A 86 0.86 12.39 17.28
C ILE A 86 1.43 13.76 16.90
N GLU A 87 2.68 14.01 17.24
CA GLU A 87 3.39 15.19 16.77
C GLU A 87 3.85 14.93 15.33
N SER A 88 3.13 15.48 14.36
CA SER A 88 3.52 15.47 12.94
C SER A 88 3.41 16.87 12.38
N THR A 89 4.34 17.23 11.49
CA THR A 89 4.29 18.52 10.82
C THR A 89 3.24 18.51 9.70
N ASP A 90 2.70 19.68 9.37
CA ASP A 90 1.74 19.84 8.27
C ASP A 90 2.30 19.30 6.95
N ASP A 91 3.61 19.50 6.71
CA ASP A 91 4.30 18.98 5.53
C ASP A 91 4.38 17.44 5.53
N GLU A 92 4.60 16.80 6.68
CA GLU A 92 4.63 15.33 6.78
C GLU A 92 3.24 14.72 6.58
N ILE A 93 2.20 15.33 7.13
CA ILE A 93 0.81 14.90 6.91
C ILE A 93 0.45 15.05 5.44
N LYS A 94 0.84 16.18 4.82
CA LYS A 94 0.64 16.41 3.39
C LYS A 94 1.37 15.38 2.52
N ASP A 95 2.65 15.13 2.80
CA ASP A 95 3.46 14.16 2.06
C ASP A 95 2.85 12.74 2.17
N LEU A 96 2.39 12.35 3.37
CA LEU A 96 1.73 11.05 3.60
C LEU A 96 0.38 10.96 2.89
N PHE A 97 -0.44 12.00 2.99
CA PHE A 97 -1.74 12.06 2.32
C PHE A 97 -1.57 11.94 0.81
N GLN A 98 -0.71 12.76 0.22
CA GLN A 98 -0.44 12.75 -1.22
C GLN A 98 0.19 11.43 -1.70
N ALA A 99 0.93 10.74 -0.83
CA ALA A 99 1.46 9.42 -1.17
C ALA A 99 0.41 8.31 -1.18
N CYS A 100 -0.74 8.51 -0.53
CA CYS A 100 -1.84 7.54 -0.47
C CYS A 100 -2.99 7.89 -1.41
N ASP A 101 -3.21 9.17 -1.72
CA ASP A 101 -4.21 9.63 -2.70
C ASP A 101 -3.72 9.35 -4.13
N ILE A 102 -3.86 8.09 -4.57
CA ILE A 102 -3.41 7.66 -5.92
C ILE A 102 -4.35 8.18 -7.00
N TYR A 103 -5.63 8.34 -6.66
CA TYR A 103 -6.64 8.79 -7.61
C TYR A 103 -6.72 10.32 -7.75
N GLU A 104 -5.87 11.05 -7.01
CA GLU A 104 -5.76 12.52 -7.02
C GLU A 104 -7.11 13.21 -6.79
N HIS A 105 -8.00 12.62 -5.99
CA HIS A 105 -9.33 13.18 -5.74
C HIS A 105 -9.39 14.08 -4.50
N MET A 106 -8.27 14.31 -3.81
CA MET A 106 -8.18 15.14 -2.61
C MET A 106 -9.04 14.66 -1.44
N GLY A 107 -9.43 13.39 -1.46
CA GLY A 107 -10.05 12.65 -0.37
C GLY A 107 -9.35 11.30 -0.26
N MET A 108 -9.44 10.64 0.88
CA MET A 108 -8.86 9.31 1.06
C MET A 108 -9.98 8.31 1.28
N LYS A 109 -10.19 7.41 0.33
CA LYS A 109 -11.17 6.33 0.46
C LYS A 109 -10.69 5.25 1.43
N PHE A 110 -11.59 4.33 1.80
CA PHE A 110 -11.28 3.29 2.77
C PHE A 110 -10.08 2.40 2.38
N ASN A 111 -9.96 2.05 1.10
CA ASN A 111 -8.82 1.29 0.58
C ASN A 111 -7.49 2.09 0.68
N GLU A 112 -7.50 3.38 0.37
CA GLU A 112 -6.35 4.28 0.52
C GLU A 112 -5.99 4.49 1.99
N PHE A 113 -6.99 4.53 2.87
CA PHE A 113 -6.79 4.60 4.32
C PHE A 113 -6.08 3.36 4.87
N ILE A 114 -6.38 2.16 4.35
CA ILE A 114 -5.64 0.95 4.70
C ILE A 114 -4.18 1.05 4.26
N VAL A 115 -3.93 1.55 3.04
CA VAL A 115 -2.56 1.78 2.55
C VAL A 115 -1.84 2.76 3.46
N PHE A 116 -2.49 3.88 3.79
CA PHE A 116 -1.99 4.87 4.73
C PHE A 116 -1.57 4.23 6.07
N LEU A 117 -2.46 3.49 6.73
CA LEU A 117 -2.13 2.84 8.01
C LEU A 117 -0.95 1.87 7.88
N CYS A 118 -0.83 1.15 6.77
CA CYS A 118 0.28 0.24 6.52
C CYS A 118 1.61 0.99 6.28
N LEU A 119 1.60 2.11 5.55
CA LEU A 119 2.78 2.96 5.38
C LEU A 119 3.26 3.52 6.70
N VAL A 120 2.32 4.00 7.52
CA VAL A 120 2.64 4.55 8.83
C VAL A 120 3.15 3.45 9.78
N TYR A 121 2.64 2.21 9.65
CA TYR A 121 3.22 1.04 10.32
C TYR A 121 4.67 0.76 9.88
N LEU A 122 4.93 0.75 8.57
CA LEU A 122 6.25 0.46 8.00
C LEU A 122 7.31 1.46 8.47
N LEU A 123 6.99 2.76 8.39
CA LEU A 123 7.91 3.84 8.75
C LEU A 123 8.27 3.83 10.24
N ASN A 124 7.59 2.99 11.03
CA ASN A 124 7.85 2.71 12.44
C ASN A 124 8.04 4.00 13.25
N ASP A 125 7.23 5.00 12.93
CA ASP A 125 7.29 6.29 13.60
C ASP A 125 6.91 6.09 15.08
N PRO A 126 7.76 6.51 16.04
CA PRO A 126 7.46 6.41 17.46
C PRO A 126 6.13 7.06 17.84
N ALA A 127 5.76 8.16 17.19
CA ALA A 127 4.52 8.87 17.43
C ALA A 127 3.31 8.02 17.02
N VAL A 128 3.46 7.21 15.97
CA VAL A 128 2.39 6.32 15.50
C VAL A 128 2.34 5.04 16.33
N SER A 129 3.45 4.56 16.88
CA SER A 129 3.42 3.45 17.83
C SER A 129 2.48 3.69 19.00
N GLU A 130 2.45 4.92 19.50
CA GLU A 130 1.53 5.32 20.56
C GLU A 130 0.10 5.53 20.06
N ALA A 131 -0.09 6.09 18.86
CA ALA A 131 -1.41 6.15 18.23
C ALA A 131 -2.03 4.77 17.99
N ARG A 132 -1.23 3.81 17.48
CA ARG A 132 -1.64 2.42 17.27
C ARG A 132 -2.19 1.80 18.54
N LYS A 133 -1.54 2.03 19.69
CA LYS A 133 -2.05 1.58 20.99
C LYS A 133 -3.35 2.27 21.37
N LYS A 134 -3.43 3.59 21.22
CA LYS A 134 -4.60 4.39 21.61
C LYS A 134 -5.85 4.08 20.78
N MET A 135 -5.68 3.77 19.50
CA MET A 135 -6.77 3.52 18.55
C MET A 135 -7.14 2.04 18.43
N GLY A 136 -6.49 1.15 19.19
CA GLY A 136 -6.75 -0.28 19.12
C GLY A 136 -6.28 -0.96 17.81
N LEU A 137 -5.36 -0.35 17.06
CA LEU A 137 -4.78 -0.96 15.85
C LEU A 137 -3.86 -2.16 16.14
N GLY A 138 -3.65 -2.54 17.40
CA GLY A 138 -2.87 -3.71 17.77
C GLY A 138 -3.38 -5.02 17.14
N SER A 139 -4.68 -5.11 16.84
CA SER A 139 -5.26 -6.24 16.12
C SER A 139 -4.85 -6.30 14.62
N LEU A 140 -4.45 -5.16 14.03
CA LEU A 140 -4.02 -5.05 12.63
C LEU A 140 -2.53 -5.32 12.44
N GLU A 141 -1.74 -5.29 13.52
CA GLU A 141 -0.30 -5.48 13.46
C GLU A 141 0.11 -6.78 12.74
N PRO A 142 -0.49 -7.96 12.99
CA PRO A 142 -0.17 -9.18 12.25
C PRO A 142 -0.49 -9.09 10.75
N THR A 143 -1.50 -8.29 10.39
CA THR A 143 -1.93 -8.07 9.01
C THR A 143 -0.93 -7.18 8.29
N PHE A 144 -0.56 -6.03 8.87
CA PHE A 144 0.48 -5.16 8.31
C PHE A 144 1.85 -5.84 8.26
N GLU A 145 2.20 -6.63 9.28
CA GLU A 145 3.43 -7.44 9.25
C GLU A 145 3.40 -8.43 8.09
N THR A 146 2.28 -9.11 7.86
CA THR A 146 2.14 -10.03 6.73
C THR A 146 2.31 -9.30 5.38
N LEU A 147 1.77 -8.08 5.24
CA LEU A 147 1.93 -7.27 4.02
C LEU A 147 3.39 -6.88 3.78
N VAL A 148 4.08 -6.40 4.81
CA VAL A 148 5.51 -6.05 4.75
C VAL A 148 6.36 -7.27 4.45
N GLU A 149 6.15 -8.39 5.16
CA GLU A 149 6.87 -9.65 4.92
C GLU A 149 6.64 -10.21 3.52
N SER A 150 5.45 -9.98 2.94
CA SER A 150 5.12 -10.39 1.58
C SER A 150 5.90 -9.58 0.55
N PHE A 151 5.97 -8.27 0.73
CA PHE A 151 6.78 -7.43 -0.15
C PHE A 151 8.27 -7.78 -0.06
N VAL A 152 8.79 -7.94 1.16
CA VAL A 152 10.18 -8.39 1.41
C VAL A 152 10.47 -9.78 0.80
N PHE A 153 9.47 -10.66 0.76
CA PHE A 153 9.62 -11.96 0.11
C PHE A 153 9.72 -11.83 -1.42
N LEU A 154 9.01 -10.87 -2.01
CA LEU A 154 9.05 -10.57 -3.45
C LEU A 154 10.34 -9.85 -3.85
N ASP A 155 10.80 -8.87 -3.07
CA ASP A 155 12.04 -8.12 -3.30
C ASP A 155 13.28 -8.96 -2.94
N LYS A 156 13.79 -9.72 -3.93
CA LYS A 156 14.89 -10.68 -3.72
C LYS A 156 16.23 -9.98 -3.63
N ASN A 157 16.45 -8.95 -4.44
CA ASN A 157 17.70 -8.21 -4.49
C ASN A 157 17.82 -7.17 -3.36
N LYS A 158 16.71 -6.89 -2.66
CA LYS A 158 16.59 -5.97 -1.52
C LYS A 158 16.88 -4.52 -1.92
N ASP A 159 16.50 -4.13 -3.13
CA ASP A 159 16.67 -2.76 -3.59
C ASP A 159 15.50 -1.85 -3.16
N GLY A 160 14.44 -2.42 -2.60
CA GLY A 160 13.24 -1.72 -2.14
C GLY A 160 12.14 -1.65 -3.19
N TYR A 161 12.34 -2.28 -4.35
CA TYR A 161 11.38 -2.40 -5.44
C TYR A 161 11.21 -3.87 -5.81
N VAL A 162 10.10 -4.19 -6.48
CA VAL A 162 9.88 -5.53 -7.03
C VAL A 162 9.93 -5.44 -8.53
N SER A 163 10.88 -6.13 -9.14
CA SER A 163 10.95 -6.27 -10.60
C SER A 163 10.07 -7.42 -11.11
N LYS A 164 9.73 -7.38 -12.41
CA LYS A 164 8.99 -8.46 -13.07
C LYS A 164 9.64 -9.83 -12.89
N ASN A 165 10.97 -9.88 -12.95
CA ASN A 165 11.72 -11.12 -12.78
C ASN A 165 11.59 -11.68 -11.37
N GLU A 166 11.68 -10.82 -10.36
CA GLU A 166 11.54 -11.22 -8.96
C GLU A 166 10.13 -11.71 -8.64
N MET A 167 9.11 -11.06 -9.20
CA MET A 167 7.73 -11.50 -9.09
C MET A 167 7.53 -12.91 -9.68
N ILE A 168 8.03 -13.12 -10.91
CA ILE A 168 7.94 -14.43 -11.58
C ILE A 168 8.71 -15.50 -10.82
N GLN A 169 9.91 -15.20 -10.32
CA GLN A 169 10.71 -16.14 -9.54
C GLN A 169 9.99 -16.53 -8.24
N SER A 170 9.47 -15.56 -7.49
CA SER A 170 8.77 -15.78 -6.22
C SER A 170 7.52 -16.65 -6.36
N ILE A 171 6.78 -16.49 -7.47
CA ILE A 171 5.61 -17.33 -7.78
C ILE A 171 6.04 -18.72 -8.24
N ASN A 172 7.05 -18.83 -9.11
CA ASN A 172 7.51 -20.11 -9.63
C ASN A 172 8.18 -21.00 -8.58
N GLU A 173 8.86 -20.42 -7.58
CA GLU A 173 9.42 -21.14 -6.41
C GLU A 173 8.35 -21.95 -5.68
N THR A 174 7.09 -21.52 -5.75
CA THR A 174 5.95 -22.14 -5.05
C THR A 174 5.21 -23.16 -5.92
N THR A 175 5.38 -23.11 -7.23
CA THR A 175 4.58 -23.87 -8.20
C THR A 175 5.47 -24.64 -9.19
N ALA A 176 6.51 -25.30 -8.66
CA ALA A 176 7.40 -26.13 -9.45
C ALA A 176 6.61 -27.25 -10.17
N GLY A 177 6.26 -27.01 -11.44
CA GLY A 177 5.57 -27.99 -12.30
C GLY A 177 4.38 -27.45 -13.10
N GLU A 178 3.82 -26.29 -12.77
CA GLU A 178 2.66 -25.75 -13.51
C GLU A 178 3.09 -24.76 -14.60
N ARG A 179 2.75 -25.06 -15.86
CA ARG A 179 3.02 -24.17 -17.01
C ARG A 179 2.29 -22.82 -16.94
N SER A 180 1.31 -22.67 -16.06
CA SER A 180 0.48 -21.47 -15.86
C SER A 180 1.11 -20.43 -14.92
N SER A 181 2.08 -20.80 -14.09
CA SER A 181 2.61 -19.94 -13.01
C SER A 181 3.31 -18.69 -13.53
N GLY A 182 4.02 -18.79 -14.66
CA GLY A 182 4.63 -17.65 -15.32
C GLY A 182 3.61 -16.63 -15.83
N ARG A 183 2.44 -17.07 -16.34
CA ARG A 183 1.39 -16.16 -16.81
C ARG A 183 0.70 -15.45 -15.64
N ILE A 184 0.53 -16.15 -14.52
CA ILE A 184 -0.04 -15.57 -13.30
C ILE A 184 0.91 -14.49 -12.75
N GLY A 185 2.21 -14.77 -12.66
CA GLY A 185 3.18 -13.79 -12.18
C GLY A 185 3.27 -12.54 -13.06
N VAL A 186 3.19 -12.70 -14.39
CA VAL A 186 3.13 -11.55 -15.31
C VAL A 186 1.87 -10.72 -15.07
N LYS A 187 0.70 -11.36 -14.98
CA LYS A 187 -0.56 -10.63 -14.75
C LYS A 187 -0.56 -9.88 -13.42
N ARG A 188 -0.10 -10.52 -12.35
CA ARG A 188 -0.03 -9.90 -11.02
C ARG A 188 0.98 -8.76 -10.97
N PHE A 189 2.09 -8.87 -11.70
CA PHE A 189 3.02 -7.76 -11.86
C PHE A 189 2.36 -6.57 -12.59
N GLU A 190 1.67 -6.83 -13.70
CA GLU A 190 0.95 -5.78 -14.47
C GLU A 190 -0.18 -5.12 -13.66
N GLU A 191 -0.81 -5.84 -12.74
CA GLU A 191 -1.81 -5.29 -11.81
C GLU A 191 -1.19 -4.40 -10.72
N MET A 192 0.09 -4.63 -10.37
CA MET A 192 0.83 -3.81 -9.40
C MET A 192 1.49 -2.59 -10.06
N ASP A 193 2.16 -2.76 -11.20
CA ASP A 193 2.92 -1.74 -11.95
C ASP A 193 1.97 -0.74 -12.65
N TRP A 194 1.33 0.11 -11.86
CA TRP A 194 0.26 1.00 -12.31
C TRP A 194 0.78 2.10 -13.25
N ASP A 195 1.95 2.66 -12.92
CA ASP A 195 2.60 3.69 -13.75
C ASP A 195 3.38 3.11 -14.95
N LYS A 196 3.53 1.78 -15.00
CA LYS A 196 4.21 1.02 -16.05
C LYS A 196 5.69 1.39 -16.21
N ASN A 197 6.33 1.80 -15.12
CA ASN A 197 7.75 2.10 -15.12
C ASN A 197 8.62 0.83 -15.10
N GLY A 198 8.02 -0.35 -14.91
CA GLY A 198 8.68 -1.65 -14.92
C GLY A 198 9.25 -2.08 -13.56
N THR A 199 8.93 -1.35 -12.50
CA THR A 199 9.26 -1.63 -11.10
C THR A 199 8.04 -1.40 -10.23
N VAL A 200 7.83 -2.25 -9.24
CA VAL A 200 6.71 -2.11 -8.30
C VAL A 200 7.24 -1.56 -6.98
N THR A 201 6.72 -0.41 -6.59
CA THR A 201 6.93 0.19 -5.28
C THR A 201 6.08 -0.49 -4.22
N PHE A 202 6.39 -0.28 -2.94
CA PHE A 202 5.55 -0.82 -1.86
C PHE A 202 4.13 -0.25 -1.89
N LYS A 203 3.94 1.01 -2.32
CA LYS A 203 2.61 1.61 -2.45
C LYS A 203 1.78 0.83 -3.46
N GLU A 204 2.30 0.69 -4.67
CA GLU A 204 1.70 -0.08 -5.75
C GLU A 204 1.35 -1.52 -5.34
N PHE A 205 2.27 -2.17 -4.63
CA PHE A 205 2.00 -3.48 -4.03
C PHE A 205 0.78 -3.45 -3.10
N LEU A 206 0.72 -2.52 -2.15
CA LEU A 206 -0.38 -2.44 -1.18
C LEU A 206 -1.72 -2.19 -1.86
N PHE A 207 -1.76 -1.31 -2.85
CA PHE A 207 -2.98 -1.03 -3.62
C PHE A 207 -3.48 -2.22 -4.42
N ALA A 208 -2.59 -2.91 -5.12
CA ALA A 208 -2.96 -4.14 -5.80
C ALA A 208 -3.41 -5.21 -4.80
N PHE A 209 -2.75 -5.29 -3.64
CA PHE A 209 -3.04 -6.29 -2.62
C PHE A 209 -4.42 -6.08 -1.98
N THR A 210 -4.80 -4.85 -1.62
CA THR A 210 -6.14 -4.57 -1.06
C THR A 210 -7.24 -5.00 -2.04
N ARG A 211 -7.05 -4.73 -3.34
CA ARG A 211 -7.95 -5.21 -4.40
C ARG A 211 -7.97 -6.74 -4.53
N TRP A 212 -6.83 -7.42 -4.36
CA TRP A 212 -6.78 -8.89 -4.42
C TRP A 212 -7.45 -9.58 -3.25
N VAL A 213 -7.46 -8.94 -2.09
CA VAL A 213 -8.16 -9.40 -0.90
C VAL A 213 -9.68 -9.22 -1.06
N GLY A 214 -10.13 -8.38 -1.99
CA GLY A 214 -11.53 -8.04 -2.17
C GLY A 214 -11.98 -6.86 -1.30
N ILE A 215 -11.04 -6.02 -0.86
CA ILE A 215 -11.34 -4.69 -0.33
C ILE A 215 -11.56 -3.78 -1.55
N ASP A 216 -12.66 -4.00 -2.25
CA ASP A 216 -13.14 -3.06 -3.25
C ASP A 216 -14.03 -2.01 -2.56
N ASN A 217 -14.26 -0.89 -3.24
CA ASN A 217 -15.18 0.16 -2.82
C ASN A 217 -16.61 -0.43 -2.82
N GLU A 218 -17.00 -1.19 -1.80
CA GLU A 218 -18.35 -1.75 -1.62
C GLU A 218 -19.41 -0.65 -1.32
N ASP A 219 -19.25 0.55 -1.87
CA ASP A 219 -20.26 1.61 -1.84
C ASP A 219 -20.83 1.91 -3.26
N ASP A 220 -20.49 1.11 -4.29
CA ASP A 220 -21.06 1.22 -5.66
C ASP A 220 -22.29 0.29 -5.91
N ASP A 221 -22.80 -0.43 -4.90
CA ASP A 221 -23.94 -1.36 -5.04
C ASP A 221 -25.26 -0.89 -4.38
N ASP A 222 -25.37 0.39 -3.99
CA ASP A 222 -26.62 1.00 -3.53
C ASP A 222 -27.06 2.12 -4.51
N ASP A 223 -27.48 1.78 -5.73
CA ASP A 223 -28.40 2.59 -6.54
C ASP A 223 -28.89 1.81 -7.79
N GLU A 224 -29.64 0.72 -7.57
CA GLU A 224 -30.66 0.26 -8.52
C GLU A 224 -31.97 -0.02 -7.76
N GLU A 225 -32.77 1.04 -7.51
CA GLU A 225 -34.24 0.93 -7.39
C GLU A 225 -34.93 1.18 -8.74
#